data_AF-A0A368G5Y5-F1
#
_entry.id   AF-A0A368G5Y5-F1
#
_cell.length_a   1.000
_cell.length_b   1.000
_cell.length_c   1.000
_cell.angle_alpha   90.00
_cell.angle_beta   90.00
_cell.angle_gamma   90.00
#
_symmetry.space_group_name_H-M   'P 1'
#
loop_
_entity.id
_entity.type
_entity.pdbx_description
1 polymer ?
#
loop_
_entity_poly.entity_id
_entity_poly.type
_entity_poly.pdbx_seq_one_letter_code
_entity_poly.pdbx_strand_id
1 'polypeptide(L)'
;MVNDGDKHGLPRILDLLFINGKTRNDIKNLLNAIYNSAWEVRIGKERALDQQIPSSYIAMLKVVRELHTELRRDAVSAIMTLEQFRERTKQRMSQKFGRPFRDDIEFRGACSFLHDSGEIVHFEDASLRQLIFVDPLWLADYLAAVVALRYSILFWAE
;
A
#
# COMPACT_ATOMS: atom_id res chain seq x y z
N MET A 1 0.60 -8.89 31.91
CA MET A 1 -0.37 -9.60 31.04
C MET A 1 -0.90 -8.59 30.04
N VAL A 2 -0.36 -8.56 28.82
CA VAL A 2 -0.97 -7.77 27.75
C VAL A 2 -1.93 -8.69 27.02
N ASN A 3 -3.18 -8.26 27.06
CA ASN A 3 -4.42 -8.95 26.78
C ASN A 3 -4.52 -9.34 25.29
N ASP A 4 -5.28 -10.40 24.98
CA ASP A 4 -5.54 -10.99 23.65
C ASP A 4 -6.32 -10.04 22.70
N GLY A 5 -5.89 -8.78 22.55
CA GLY A 5 -6.53 -7.78 21.68
C GLY A 5 -6.43 -8.11 20.19
N ASP A 6 -5.43 -8.91 19.82
CA ASP A 6 -5.24 -9.47 18.49
C ASP A 6 -6.41 -10.39 18.07
N LYS A 7 -7.01 -11.13 19.02
CA LYS A 7 -8.24 -11.91 18.77
C LYS A 7 -9.46 -11.04 18.45
N HIS A 8 -9.38 -9.75 18.76
CA HIS A 8 -10.42 -8.75 18.49
C HIS A 8 -10.06 -7.83 17.31
N GLY A 9 -9.03 -8.17 16.52
CA GLY A 9 -8.61 -7.40 15.35
C GLY A 9 -7.82 -6.13 15.69
N LEU A 10 -7.39 -5.95 16.95
CA LEU A 10 -6.55 -4.82 17.33
C LEU A 10 -5.09 -5.09 16.94
N PRO A 11 -4.35 -4.06 16.50
CA PRO A 11 -2.93 -4.21 16.24
C PRO A 11 -2.19 -4.70 17.48
N ARG A 12 -1.30 -5.67 17.30
CA ARG A 12 -0.45 -6.17 18.39
C ARG A 12 0.52 -5.06 18.83
N ILE A 13 0.50 -4.75 20.12
CA ILE A 13 1.47 -3.83 20.72
C ILE A 13 2.79 -4.59 20.92
N LEU A 14 3.87 -4.10 20.29
CA LEU A 14 5.19 -4.74 20.34
C LEU A 14 6.08 -4.15 21.43
N ASP A 15 5.99 -2.85 21.70
CA ASP A 15 6.80 -2.16 22.70
C ASP A 15 6.12 -0.86 23.17
N LEU A 16 6.53 -0.33 24.32
CA LEU A 16 6.08 0.94 24.91
C LEU A 16 7.30 1.77 25.30
N LEU A 17 7.50 2.89 24.60
CA LEU A 17 8.68 3.75 24.77
C LEU A 17 8.28 5.18 25.12
N PHE A 18 8.96 5.77 26.11
CA PHE A 18 8.85 7.20 26.40
C PHE A 18 9.84 7.97 25.53
N ILE A 19 9.33 8.87 24.70
CA ILE A 19 10.14 9.66 23.76
C ILE A 19 9.86 11.15 23.93
N ASN A 20 10.86 11.99 23.62
CA ASN A 20 10.66 13.42 23.54
C ASN A 20 11.20 13.96 22.20
N GLY A 21 10.30 14.38 21.31
CA GLY A 21 10.66 14.90 19.99
C GLY A 21 11.41 16.23 20.00
N LYS A 22 11.29 17.05 21.06
CA LYS A 22 11.99 18.34 21.18
C LYS A 22 13.43 18.16 21.64
N THR A 23 13.64 17.39 22.70
CA THR A 23 14.98 17.12 23.24
C THR A 23 15.67 15.95 22.55
N ARG A 24 14.96 15.26 21.65
CA ARG A 24 15.38 14.02 20.98
C ARG A 24 15.76 12.90 21.95
N ASN A 25 15.16 12.90 23.15
CA ASN A 25 15.38 11.84 24.11
C ASN A 25 14.81 10.51 23.59
N ASP A 26 15.58 9.43 23.77
CA ASP A 26 15.22 8.03 23.44
C ASP A 26 14.85 7.74 21.97
N ILE A 27 15.13 8.66 21.04
CA ILE A 27 14.86 8.46 19.60
C ILE A 27 15.64 7.26 19.03
N LYS A 28 16.86 7.01 19.52
CA LYS A 28 17.64 5.83 19.10
C LYS A 28 16.96 4.52 19.49
N ASN A 29 16.38 4.46 20.69
CA ASN A 29 15.66 3.29 21.16
C ASN A 29 14.39 3.05 20.33
N LEU A 30 13.66 4.13 20.00
CA LEU A 30 12.54 4.06 19.07
C LEU A 30 12.95 3.51 17.69
N LEU A 31 14.05 4.01 17.11
CA LEU A 31 14.54 3.52 15.80
C LEU A 31 14.93 2.04 15.86
N ASN A 32 15.61 1.61 16.93
CA ASN A 32 15.98 0.21 17.12
C ASN A 32 14.74 -0.68 17.29
N ALA A 33 13.73 -0.24 18.03
CA ALA A 33 12.48 -0.97 18.20
C ALA A 33 11.74 -1.11 16.87
N ILE A 34 11.65 -0.04 16.07
CA ILE A 34 11.06 -0.09 14.72
C ILE A 34 11.84 -1.07 13.83
N TYR A 35 13.17 -0.96 13.81
CA TYR A 35 14.03 -1.82 12.99
C TYR A 35 13.86 -3.30 13.36
N ASN A 36 13.99 -3.64 14.63
CA ASN A 36 13.86 -5.02 15.11
C ASN A 36 12.46 -5.57 14.84
N SER A 37 11.43 -4.76 15.07
CA SER A 37 10.04 -5.14 14.81
C SER A 37 9.80 -5.43 13.33
N ALA A 38 10.29 -4.57 12.43
CA ALA A 38 10.18 -4.76 10.99
C ALA A 38 11.02 -5.95 10.50
N TRP A 39 12.20 -6.14 11.07
CA TRP A 39 13.12 -7.23 10.73
C TRP A 39 12.54 -8.60 11.06
N GLU A 40 11.80 -8.72 12.16
CA GLU A 40 11.20 -9.97 12.61
C GLU A 40 9.82 -10.26 12.00
N VAL A 41 9.27 -9.39 11.13
CA VAL A 41 8.01 -9.67 10.43
C VAL A 41 8.16 -10.92 9.57
N ARG A 42 7.20 -11.85 9.68
CA ARG A 42 7.19 -13.12 8.95
C ARG A 42 5.97 -13.22 8.05
N ILE A 43 6.19 -13.78 6.86
CA ILE A 43 5.13 -14.20 5.94
C ILE A 43 5.25 -15.71 5.80
N GLY A 44 4.28 -16.44 6.34
CA GLY A 44 4.38 -17.90 6.46
C GLY A 44 5.49 -18.31 7.45
N LYS A 45 6.50 -19.05 6.96
CA LYS A 45 7.58 -19.60 7.79
C LYS A 45 8.87 -18.78 7.77
N GLU A 46 9.01 -17.86 6.83
CA GLU A 46 10.23 -17.08 6.59
C GLU A 46 10.01 -15.61 6.98
N ARG A 47 11.11 -14.90 7.29
CA ARG A 47 11.05 -13.44 7.48
C ARG A 47 10.73 -12.77 6.16
N ALA A 48 9.88 -11.76 6.19
CA ALA A 48 9.46 -11.03 4.98
C ALA A 48 10.66 -10.47 4.20
N LEU A 49 11.69 -9.99 4.91
CA LEU A 49 12.91 -9.44 4.30
C LEU A 49 13.86 -10.50 3.70
N ASP A 50 13.73 -11.78 4.09
CA ASP A 50 14.54 -12.86 3.51
C ASP A 50 13.89 -13.45 2.24
N GLN A 51 12.62 -13.13 1.98
CA GLN A 51 11.89 -13.68 0.83
C GLN A 51 12.40 -13.09 -0.48
N GLN A 52 12.56 -13.97 -1.47
CA GLN A 52 12.88 -13.55 -2.82
C GLN A 52 11.62 -13.01 -3.52
N ILE A 53 11.75 -11.80 -4.08
CA ILE A 53 10.67 -11.18 -4.84
C ILE A 53 10.91 -11.46 -6.34
N PRO A 54 9.91 -11.97 -7.08
CA PRO A 54 10.02 -12.14 -8.53
C PRO A 54 10.39 -10.82 -9.22
N SER A 55 11.34 -10.89 -10.15
CA SER A 55 11.79 -9.68 -10.87
C SER A 55 10.69 -8.99 -11.68
N SER A 56 9.67 -9.72 -12.11
CA SER A 56 8.46 -9.21 -12.77
C SER A 56 7.66 -8.29 -11.84
N TYR A 57 7.62 -8.57 -10.53
CA TYR A 57 6.89 -7.77 -9.55
C TYR A 57 7.59 -6.43 -9.34
N ILE A 58 8.93 -6.46 -9.27
CA ILE A 58 9.74 -5.24 -9.20
C ILE A 58 9.64 -4.40 -10.49
N ALA A 59 9.55 -5.04 -11.66
CA ALA A 59 9.31 -4.33 -12.91
C ALA A 59 7.93 -3.65 -12.92
N MET A 60 6.89 -4.34 -12.44
CA MET A 60 5.55 -3.78 -12.28
C MET A 60 5.54 -2.60 -11.30
N LEU A 61 6.20 -2.73 -10.15
CA LEU A 61 6.36 -1.66 -9.16
C LEU A 61 6.92 -0.38 -9.80
N LYS A 62 7.97 -0.50 -10.61
CA LYS A 62 8.56 0.65 -11.32
C LYS A 62 7.57 1.29 -12.29
N VAL A 63 6.84 0.47 -13.05
CA VAL A 63 5.79 0.96 -13.95
C VAL A 63 4.68 1.68 -13.19
N VAL A 64 4.25 1.15 -12.05
CA VAL A 64 3.18 1.72 -11.22
C VAL A 64 3.58 3.07 -10.62
N ARG A 65 4.82 3.21 -10.14
CA ARG A 65 5.33 4.51 -9.66
C ARG A 65 5.39 5.59 -10.75
N GLU A 66 5.69 5.20 -11.98
CA GLU A 66 5.58 6.12 -13.12
C GLU A 66 4.12 6.50 -13.39
N LEU A 67 3.19 5.53 -13.33
CA LEU A 67 1.76 5.79 -13.44
C LEU A 67 1.27 6.78 -12.36
N HIS A 68 1.73 6.68 -11.11
CA HIS A 68 1.40 7.65 -10.05
C HIS A 68 1.76 9.07 -10.50
N THR A 69 3.00 9.22 -10.97
CA THR A 69 3.54 10.52 -11.38
C THR A 69 2.75 11.12 -12.54
N GLU A 70 2.41 10.30 -13.54
CA GLU A 70 1.62 10.73 -14.70
C GLU A 70 0.19 11.11 -14.32
N LEU A 71 -0.51 10.24 -13.56
CA LEU A 71 -1.90 10.48 -13.16
C LEU A 71 -2.04 11.76 -12.34
N ARG A 72 -1.11 12.01 -11.41
CA ARG A 72 -1.08 13.26 -10.64
C ARG A 72 -0.80 14.47 -11.52
N ARG A 73 0.20 14.39 -12.39
CA ARG A 73 0.58 15.51 -13.27
C ARG A 73 -0.58 15.91 -14.17
N ASP A 74 -1.30 14.92 -14.69
CA ASP A 74 -2.37 15.13 -15.67
C ASP A 74 -3.73 15.38 -14.98
N ALA A 75 -3.75 15.44 -13.63
CA ALA A 75 -4.95 15.62 -12.79
C ALA A 75 -6.09 14.63 -13.12
N VAL A 76 -5.73 13.41 -13.52
CA VAL A 76 -6.66 12.34 -13.87
C VAL A 76 -6.95 11.50 -12.63
N SER A 77 -8.18 10.99 -12.51
CA SER A 77 -8.53 10.04 -11.45
C SER A 77 -7.57 8.84 -11.44
N ALA A 78 -7.02 8.53 -10.26
CA ALA A 78 -6.09 7.41 -10.09
C ALA A 78 -6.81 6.06 -9.89
N ILE A 79 -7.97 5.90 -10.53
CA ILE A 79 -8.77 4.67 -10.48
C ILE A 79 -8.88 4.12 -11.90
N MET A 80 -8.71 2.82 -12.05
CA MET A 80 -8.99 2.13 -13.30
C MET A 80 -9.52 0.74 -13.05
N THR A 81 -10.12 0.14 -14.07
CA THR A 81 -10.55 -1.27 -13.98
C THR A 81 -9.33 -2.19 -13.90
N LEU A 82 -9.52 -3.37 -13.30
CA LEU A 82 -8.49 -4.41 -13.23
C LEU A 82 -7.96 -4.79 -14.62
N GLU A 83 -8.84 -4.84 -15.62
CA GLU A 83 -8.49 -5.12 -17.01
C GLU A 83 -7.63 -4.01 -17.63
N GLN A 84 -8.03 -2.74 -17.46
CA GLN A 84 -7.23 -1.59 -17.92
C GLN A 84 -5.85 -1.55 -17.25
N PHE A 85 -5.79 -1.82 -15.95
CA PHE A 85 -4.53 -1.88 -15.21
C PHE A 85 -3.63 -2.99 -15.74
N ARG A 86 -4.21 -4.17 -15.97
CA ARG A 86 -3.50 -5.33 -16.54
C ARG A 86 -2.89 -5.01 -17.90
N GLU A 87 -3.68 -4.43 -18.82
CA GLU A 87 -3.19 -4.16 -20.16
C GLU A 87 -2.11 -3.06 -20.17
N ARG A 88 -2.34 -1.96 -19.42
CA ARG A 88 -1.36 -0.87 -19.31
C ARG A 88 -0.03 -1.33 -18.71
N THR A 89 -0.08 -2.12 -17.64
CA THR A 89 1.13 -2.65 -17.00
C THR A 89 1.83 -3.65 -17.89
N LYS A 90 1.10 -4.59 -18.52
CA LYS A 90 1.66 -5.54 -19.49
C LYS A 90 2.37 -4.84 -20.65
N GLN A 91 1.74 -3.83 -21.25
CA GLN A 91 2.32 -3.06 -22.36
C GLN A 91 3.63 -2.39 -21.94
N ARG A 92 3.63 -1.65 -20.82
CA ARG A 92 4.81 -0.92 -20.34
C ARG A 92 5.92 -1.85 -19.87
N MET A 93 5.57 -2.96 -19.22
CA MET A 93 6.53 -3.98 -18.79
C MET A 93 7.22 -4.63 -19.99
N SER A 94 6.46 -4.94 -21.04
CA SER A 94 7.01 -5.49 -22.28
C SER A 94 7.96 -4.50 -22.96
N GLN A 95 7.56 -3.22 -23.05
CA GLN A 95 8.37 -2.17 -23.69
C GLN A 95 9.66 -1.84 -22.92
N LYS A 96 9.61 -1.72 -21.58
CA LYS A 96 10.75 -1.25 -20.77
C LYS A 96 11.65 -2.35 -20.25
N PHE A 97 11.09 -3.53 -19.98
CA PHE A 97 11.81 -4.60 -19.28
C PHE A 97 11.89 -5.90 -20.08
N GLY A 98 11.15 -6.03 -21.19
CA GLY A 98 11.09 -7.27 -21.98
C GLY A 98 10.54 -8.46 -21.19
N ARG A 99 9.75 -8.19 -20.14
CA ARG A 99 9.29 -9.19 -19.16
C ARG A 99 7.78 -9.06 -18.93
N PRO A 100 6.94 -9.62 -19.80
CA PRO A 100 5.52 -9.76 -19.49
C PRO A 100 5.33 -10.80 -18.37
N PHE A 101 4.17 -10.77 -17.71
CA PHE A 101 3.74 -11.86 -16.85
C PHE A 101 3.51 -13.14 -17.67
N ARG A 102 3.85 -14.28 -17.09
CA ARG A 102 3.65 -15.62 -17.66
C ARG A 102 2.16 -15.97 -17.78
N ASP A 103 1.40 -15.66 -16.74
CA ASP A 103 -0.02 -16.03 -16.63
C ASP A 103 -0.79 -15.10 -15.67
N ASP A 104 -2.09 -15.32 -15.56
CA ASP A 104 -2.99 -14.58 -14.67
C ASP A 104 -2.65 -14.75 -13.18
N ILE A 105 -2.05 -15.88 -12.81
CA ILE A 105 -1.68 -16.18 -11.42
C ILE A 105 -0.51 -15.29 -11.01
N GLU A 106 0.50 -15.18 -11.88
CA GLU A 106 1.64 -14.31 -11.64
C GLU A 106 1.22 -12.84 -11.57
N PHE A 107 0.33 -12.39 -12.46
CA PHE A 107 -0.22 -11.03 -12.41
C PHE A 107 -0.97 -10.75 -11.09
N ARG A 108 -1.84 -11.67 -10.65
CA ARG A 108 -2.57 -11.53 -9.38
C ARG A 108 -1.62 -11.47 -8.19
N GLY A 109 -0.59 -12.32 -8.16
CA GLY A 109 0.42 -12.27 -7.12
C GLY A 109 1.20 -10.95 -7.11
N ALA A 110 1.48 -10.37 -8.29
CA ALA A 110 2.08 -9.04 -8.39
C ALA A 110 1.15 -7.95 -7.84
N CYS A 111 -0.15 -8.01 -8.14
CA CYS A 111 -1.14 -7.10 -7.56
C CYS A 111 -1.21 -7.21 -6.03
N SER A 112 -1.23 -8.42 -5.47
CA SER A 112 -1.19 -8.61 -4.01
C SER A 112 0.08 -8.03 -3.41
N PHE A 113 1.25 -8.29 -4.02
CA PHE A 113 2.51 -7.69 -3.58
C PHE A 113 2.48 -6.15 -3.58
N LEU A 114 1.93 -5.53 -4.64
CA LEU A 114 1.79 -4.08 -4.72
C LEU A 114 0.78 -3.54 -3.70
N HIS A 115 -0.28 -4.29 -3.42
CA HIS A 115 -1.25 -3.95 -2.39
C HIS A 115 -0.62 -3.97 -0.99
N ASP A 116 0.07 -5.07 -0.66
CA ASP A 116 0.71 -5.26 0.65
C ASP A 116 1.86 -4.29 0.89
N SER A 117 2.53 -3.85 -0.18
CA SER A 117 3.57 -2.81 -0.11
C SER A 117 3.04 -1.38 -0.11
N GLY A 118 1.72 -1.19 -0.22
CA GLY A 118 1.05 0.12 -0.19
C GLY A 118 1.25 0.94 -1.47
N GLU A 119 1.55 0.29 -2.59
CA GLU A 119 1.74 0.94 -3.89
C GLU A 119 0.44 1.04 -4.68
N ILE A 120 -0.51 0.12 -4.46
CA ILE A 120 -1.89 0.21 -4.97
C ILE A 120 -2.90 -0.20 -3.88
N VAL A 121 -4.18 0.09 -4.08
CA VAL A 121 -5.26 -0.54 -3.32
C VAL A 121 -6.13 -1.38 -4.24
N HIS A 122 -6.27 -2.67 -3.90
CA HIS A 122 -7.20 -3.60 -4.53
C HIS A 122 -8.06 -4.22 -3.45
N PHE A 123 -9.38 -4.02 -3.52
CA PHE A 123 -10.30 -4.55 -2.53
C PHE A 123 -10.78 -5.95 -2.93
N GLU A 124 -10.91 -6.85 -1.97
CA GLU A 124 -11.50 -8.18 -2.19
C GLU A 124 -13.04 -8.12 -2.31
N ASP A 125 -13.66 -7.05 -1.83
CA ASP A 125 -15.12 -6.86 -1.84
C ASP A 125 -15.72 -7.00 -3.24
N ALA A 126 -16.88 -7.67 -3.35
CA ALA A 126 -17.51 -7.98 -4.62
C ALA A 126 -17.83 -6.74 -5.47
N SER A 127 -18.15 -5.61 -4.83
CA SER A 127 -18.47 -4.35 -5.51
C SER A 127 -17.24 -3.59 -6.01
N LEU A 128 -16.06 -3.84 -5.41
CA LEU A 128 -14.83 -3.09 -5.68
C LEU A 128 -13.72 -3.92 -6.33
N ARG A 129 -13.81 -5.26 -6.34
CA ARG A 129 -12.76 -6.16 -6.86
C ARG A 129 -12.37 -5.97 -8.33
N GLN A 130 -13.19 -5.26 -9.10
CA GLN A 130 -12.91 -4.93 -10.51
C GLN A 130 -12.18 -3.59 -10.67
N LEU A 131 -11.91 -2.87 -9.58
CA LEU A 131 -11.22 -1.59 -9.57
C LEU A 131 -9.86 -1.70 -8.90
N ILE A 132 -8.89 -0.99 -9.46
CA ILE A 132 -7.58 -0.76 -8.87
C ILE A 132 -7.47 0.73 -8.61
N PHE A 133 -7.21 1.10 -7.35
CA PHE A 133 -6.81 2.44 -6.97
C PHE A 133 -5.30 2.48 -7.08
N VAL A 134 -4.82 3.08 -8.17
CA VAL A 134 -3.42 3.05 -8.53
C VAL A 134 -2.61 3.92 -7.58
N ASP A 135 -3.15 5.02 -7.06
CA ASP A 135 -2.42 5.90 -6.12
C ASP A 135 -3.15 5.96 -4.76
N PRO A 136 -2.66 5.22 -3.74
CA PRO A 136 -3.27 5.19 -2.41
C PRO A 136 -3.27 6.56 -1.70
N LEU A 137 -2.28 7.41 -1.98
CA LEU A 137 -2.22 8.76 -1.40
C LEU A 137 -3.27 9.67 -2.05
N TRP A 138 -3.47 9.59 -3.37
CA TRP A 138 -4.58 10.28 -4.05
C TRP A 138 -5.93 9.85 -3.46
N LEU A 139 -6.11 8.56 -3.18
CA LEU A 139 -7.33 8.05 -2.54
C LEU A 139 -7.49 8.65 -1.13
N ALA A 140 -6.42 8.71 -0.35
CA ALA A 140 -6.45 9.32 0.98
C ALA A 140 -6.84 10.80 0.93
N ASP A 141 -6.25 11.58 0.01
CA ASP A 141 -6.59 12.98 -0.20
C ASP A 141 -8.06 13.17 -0.61
N TYR A 142 -8.55 12.31 -1.51
CA TYR A 142 -9.95 12.32 -1.93
C TYR A 142 -10.90 12.03 -0.77
N LEU A 143 -10.63 10.97 0.01
CA LEU A 143 -11.43 10.62 1.18
C LEU A 143 -11.40 11.73 2.25
N ALA A 144 -10.24 12.34 2.49
CA ALA A 144 -10.11 13.47 3.40
C ALA A 144 -10.97 14.67 2.97
N ALA A 145 -11.01 14.97 1.67
CA ALA A 145 -11.85 16.03 1.13
C ALA A 145 -13.35 15.73 1.32
N VAL A 146 -13.79 14.49 1.08
CA VAL A 146 -15.19 14.08 1.34
C VAL A 146 -15.56 14.26 2.82
N VAL A 147 -14.68 13.83 3.72
CA VAL A 147 -14.88 13.99 5.16
C VAL A 147 -14.95 15.47 5.56
N ALA A 148 -14.05 16.30 5.04
CA ALA A 148 -14.04 17.73 5.32
C ALA A 148 -15.33 18.43 4.85
N LEU A 149 -15.83 18.10 3.65
CA LEU A 149 -17.10 18.64 3.15
C LEU A 149 -18.28 18.27 4.05
N ARG A 150 -18.32 17.04 4.57
CA ARG A 150 -19.37 16.61 5.50
C ARG A 150 -19.39 17.45 6.77
N TYR A 151 -18.23 17.75 7.35
CA TYR A 151 -18.15 18.62 8.53
C TYR A 151 -18.57 20.06 8.23
N SER A 152 -18.17 20.60 7.08
CA SER A 152 -18.59 21.94 6.67
C SER A 152 -20.11 22.04 6.50
N ILE A 153 -20.76 21.07 5.85
CA ILE A 153 -22.22 21.08 5.64
C ILE A 153 -22.98 20.99 6.97
N LEU A 154 -22.50 20.19 7.93
CA LEU A 154 -23.09 20.10 9.27
C LEU A 154 -22.96 21.42 10.05
N PHE A 155 -21.86 22.14 9.89
CA PHE A 155 -21.63 23.44 10.55
C PHE A 155 -22.55 24.57 10.02
N TRP A 156 -23.06 24.47 8.80
CA TRP A 156 -24.02 25.43 8.23
C TRP A 156 -25.49 25.01 8.42
N ALA A 157 -25.74 23.85 9.02
CA ALA A 157 -27.07 23.33 9.29
C ALA A 157 -27.51 23.54 10.77
N GLU A 158 -26.65 24.14 11.60
CA GLU A 158 -26.92 24.62 12.96
C GLU A 158 -26.99 26.15 12.97
#